data_AF-A0AAJ3DXZ8-F1
#
_entry.id   AF-A0AAJ3DXZ8-F1
#
_cell.length_a   1.000
_cell.length_b   1.000
_cell.length_c   1.000
_cell.angle_alpha   90.00
_cell.angle_beta   90.00
_cell.angle_gamma   90.00
#
_symmetry.space_group_name_H-M   'P 1'
#
loop_
_entity.id
_entity.type
_entity.pdbx_description
1 polymer ?
#
loop_
_entity_poly.entity_id
_entity_poly.type
_entity_poly.pdbx_seq_one_letter_code
_entity_poly.pdbx_strand_id
1 'polypeptide(L)'
;MKTLALVTTFVLCQCVGAVAQQQQQPGSMYQGQMDGLDTNTSKTVDRSEYETFMGTAFGSLDKNKDGSLQSDETVQILTVEQFTLTDANHNGRISRSEFMQRVMADFVTADHDRDGSLH
;
A
#
# COMPACT_ATOMS: atom_id res chain seq x y z
N MET A 1 0.71 34.63 49.49
CA MET A 1 1.02 33.73 50.62
C MET A 1 -0.28 33.05 51.07
N LYS A 2 -0.29 31.70 51.13
CA LYS A 2 -1.19 30.84 51.95
C LYS A 2 -2.68 30.82 51.55
N THR A 3 -3.44 29.73 51.49
CA THR A 3 -3.30 28.26 51.45
C THR A 3 -4.74 27.72 51.36
N LEU A 4 -4.86 26.45 50.94
CA LEU A 4 -5.89 25.47 51.31
C LEU A 4 -7.19 25.36 50.47
N ALA A 5 -7.37 24.12 50.03
CA ALA A 5 -8.45 23.54 49.26
C ALA A 5 -9.71 23.26 50.11
N LEU A 6 -10.85 23.09 49.43
CA LEU A 6 -11.85 22.12 49.89
C LEU A 6 -12.55 21.46 48.70
N VAL A 7 -12.24 20.17 48.57
CA VAL A 7 -12.82 19.21 47.65
C VAL A 7 -14.27 18.94 48.07
N THR A 8 -15.19 18.90 47.12
CA THR A 8 -16.46 18.18 47.32
C THR A 8 -16.74 17.36 46.07
N THR A 9 -16.64 16.05 46.27
CA THR A 9 -16.80 14.95 45.34
C THR A 9 -18.18 14.91 44.70
N PHE A 10 -18.22 14.84 43.37
CA PHE A 10 -19.37 14.34 42.63
C PHE A 10 -18.97 12.98 42.01
N VAL A 11 -19.44 11.90 42.62
CA VAL A 11 -19.36 10.57 42.04
C VAL A 11 -20.57 10.41 41.13
N LEU A 12 -20.34 10.30 39.82
CA LEU A 12 -21.00 9.26 39.02
C LEU A 12 -20.37 9.21 37.61
N CYS A 13 -20.36 7.98 37.10
CA CYS A 13 -20.63 7.66 35.70
C CYS A 13 -19.46 7.47 34.73
N GLN A 14 -19.39 6.21 34.27
CA GLN A 14 -19.01 5.74 32.94
C GLN A 14 -17.51 5.53 32.67
N CYS A 15 -17.12 4.27 32.81
CA CYS A 15 -16.23 3.53 31.91
C CYS A 15 -15.79 4.30 30.66
N VAL A 16 -14.57 4.85 30.67
CA VAL A 16 -13.83 5.06 29.43
C VAL A 16 -12.94 3.85 29.26
N GLY A 17 -13.56 2.77 28.78
CA GLY A 17 -12.82 1.67 28.16
C GLY A 17 -11.93 2.26 27.07
N ALA A 18 -10.76 1.67 26.90
CA ALA A 18 -9.80 2.03 25.87
C ALA A 18 -10.52 2.29 24.54
N VAL A 19 -10.66 3.56 24.16
CA VAL A 19 -10.85 3.91 22.77
C VAL A 19 -9.49 3.68 22.14
N ALA A 20 -9.25 2.43 21.72
CA ALA A 20 -8.48 2.19 20.53
C ALA A 20 -9.13 3.11 19.49
N GLN A 21 -8.47 4.22 19.20
CA GLN A 21 -8.85 5.10 18.11
C GLN A 21 -8.80 4.23 16.87
N GLN A 22 -9.97 3.72 16.50
CA GLN A 22 -10.23 3.15 15.21
C GLN A 22 -10.18 4.33 14.25
N GLN A 23 -8.96 4.66 13.88
CA GLN A 23 -8.64 5.71 12.94
C GLN A 23 -9.04 5.16 11.58
N GLN A 24 -10.33 5.24 11.26
CA GLN A 24 -10.80 5.14 9.88
C GLN A 24 -10.17 6.32 9.14
N GLN A 25 -9.02 6.07 8.50
CA GLN A 25 -8.44 6.97 7.52
C GLN A 25 -8.83 6.42 6.15
N PRO A 26 -9.48 7.23 5.30
CA PRO A 26 -9.70 6.87 3.92
C PRO A 26 -8.37 7.07 3.19
N GLY A 27 -7.49 6.08 3.32
CA GLY A 27 -6.34 5.86 2.45
C GLY A 27 -6.69 4.94 1.30
N SER A 28 -7.99 4.74 1.00
CA SER A 28 -8.46 3.71 0.10
C SER A 28 -7.71 3.80 -1.23
N MET A 29 -6.77 2.88 -1.44
CA MET A 29 -6.52 2.39 -2.79
C MET A 29 -7.90 2.17 -3.41
N TYR A 30 -8.13 2.71 -4.60
CA TYR A 30 -9.43 2.62 -5.26
C TYR A 30 -9.99 1.20 -5.09
N GLN A 31 -11.18 1.08 -4.50
CA GLN A 31 -11.78 -0.19 -4.07
C GLN A 31 -11.67 -1.30 -5.14
N GLY A 32 -11.77 -0.94 -6.42
CA GLY A 32 -11.65 -1.90 -7.55
C GLY A 32 -10.24 -2.42 -7.83
N GLN A 33 -9.19 -1.80 -7.28
CA GLN A 33 -7.79 -2.26 -7.37
C GLN A 33 -7.41 -3.12 -6.16
N MET A 34 -8.06 -2.91 -5.00
CA MET A 34 -7.96 -3.76 -3.80
C MET A 34 -8.52 -5.17 -4.04
N ASP A 35 -9.66 -5.29 -4.72
CA ASP A 35 -10.37 -6.57 -4.92
C ASP A 35 -9.54 -7.61 -5.72
N GLY A 36 -8.56 -7.16 -6.52
CA GLY A 36 -7.62 -8.05 -7.19
C GLY A 36 -6.44 -8.46 -6.32
N LEU A 37 -6.07 -7.64 -5.34
CA LEU A 37 -4.86 -7.76 -4.52
C LEU A 37 -5.11 -8.54 -3.21
N ASP A 38 -6.25 -8.33 -2.55
CA ASP A 38 -6.61 -8.92 -1.26
C ASP A 38 -7.05 -10.39 -1.42
N THR A 39 -6.09 -11.28 -1.63
CA THR A 39 -6.33 -12.70 -1.89
C THR A 39 -6.80 -13.45 -0.64
N ASN A 40 -6.41 -13.01 0.56
CA ASN A 40 -6.82 -13.64 1.83
C ASN A 40 -8.14 -13.06 2.39
N THR A 41 -8.73 -12.05 1.74
CA THR A 41 -9.97 -11.37 2.18
C THR A 41 -9.83 -10.75 3.59
N SER A 42 -8.62 -10.31 3.94
CA SER A 42 -8.35 -9.67 5.23
C SER A 42 -8.86 -8.24 5.30
N LYS A 43 -9.36 -7.70 4.18
CA LYS A 43 -9.77 -6.30 3.97
C LYS A 43 -8.59 -5.32 3.99
N THR A 44 -7.37 -5.84 3.94
CA THR A 44 -6.12 -5.12 3.87
C THR A 44 -5.20 -5.87 2.92
N VAL A 45 -4.26 -5.20 2.28
CA VAL A 45 -3.24 -5.87 1.47
C VAL A 45 -1.91 -5.75 2.20
N ASP A 46 -1.39 -6.85 2.72
CA ASP A 46 -0.08 -6.85 3.35
C ASP A 46 1.05 -6.82 2.30
N ARG A 47 2.27 -6.49 2.74
CA ARG A 47 3.44 -6.41 1.86
C ARG A 47 3.72 -7.70 1.07
N SER A 48 3.59 -8.85 1.69
CA SER A 48 3.88 -10.15 1.06
C SER A 48 2.82 -10.50 0.01
N GLU A 49 1.56 -10.18 0.28
CA GLU A 49 0.47 -10.35 -0.67
C GLU A 49 0.63 -9.42 -1.87
N TYR A 50 0.95 -8.16 -1.61
CA TYR A 50 1.23 -7.18 -2.66
C TYR A 50 2.42 -7.60 -3.52
N GLU A 51 3.53 -8.05 -2.92
CA GLU A 51 4.71 -8.54 -3.63
C GLU A 51 4.38 -9.76 -4.51
N THR A 52 3.63 -10.72 -3.96
CA THR A 52 3.24 -11.94 -4.68
C THR A 52 2.36 -11.60 -5.88
N PHE A 53 1.31 -10.79 -5.65
CA PHE A 53 0.41 -10.39 -6.72
C PHE A 53 1.14 -9.64 -7.84
N MET A 54 2.00 -8.69 -7.48
CA MET A 54 2.79 -7.94 -8.46
C MET A 54 3.75 -8.84 -9.24
N GLY A 55 4.35 -9.84 -8.58
CA GLY A 55 5.14 -10.86 -9.25
C GLY A 55 4.33 -11.68 -10.28
N THR A 56 3.09 -12.03 -9.96
CA THR A 56 2.17 -12.71 -10.89
C THR A 56 1.71 -11.79 -12.02
N ALA A 57 1.46 -10.51 -11.72
CA ALA A 57 1.11 -9.50 -12.71
C ALA A 57 2.24 -9.35 -13.74
N PHE A 58 3.50 -9.24 -13.28
CA PHE A 58 4.67 -9.21 -14.17
C PHE A 58 4.68 -10.37 -15.16
N GLY A 59 4.54 -11.62 -14.66
CA GLY A 59 4.52 -12.79 -15.52
C GLY A 59 3.30 -12.86 -16.46
N SER A 60 2.22 -12.15 -16.14
CA SER A 60 1.05 -12.04 -17.01
C SER A 60 1.23 -10.99 -18.12
N LEU A 61 2.08 -9.99 -17.88
CA LEU A 61 2.44 -8.94 -18.84
C LEU A 61 3.54 -9.36 -19.80
N ASP A 62 4.51 -10.14 -19.32
CA ASP A 62 5.60 -10.72 -20.11
C ASP A 62 5.03 -11.80 -21.06
N LYS A 63 4.49 -11.36 -22.21
CA LYS A 63 3.78 -12.23 -23.17
C LYS A 63 4.75 -13.08 -23.94
N ASN A 64 5.92 -12.53 -24.28
CA ASN A 64 6.95 -13.25 -25.01
C ASN A 64 7.82 -14.14 -24.10
N LYS A 65 7.69 -14.01 -22.78
CA LYS A 65 8.39 -14.80 -21.75
C LYS A 65 9.90 -14.62 -21.81
N ASP A 66 10.35 -13.41 -22.14
CA ASP A 66 11.78 -13.09 -22.20
C ASP A 66 12.37 -12.62 -20.86
N GLY A 67 11.52 -12.48 -19.82
CA GLY A 67 11.91 -12.05 -18.48
C GLY A 67 12.00 -10.54 -18.33
N SER A 68 11.54 -9.78 -19.32
CA SER A 68 11.47 -8.33 -19.33
C SER A 68 10.15 -7.83 -19.91
N LEU A 69 9.73 -6.62 -19.54
CA LEU A 69 8.57 -5.98 -20.13
C LEU A 69 9.02 -4.90 -21.09
N GLN A 70 8.61 -5.03 -22.34
CA GLN A 70 8.82 -4.02 -23.36
C GLN A 70 7.67 -3.00 -23.39
N SER A 71 7.87 -1.90 -24.11
CA SER A 71 6.85 -0.86 -24.21
C SER A 71 5.55 -1.39 -24.81
N ASP A 72 5.62 -2.25 -25.84
CA ASP A 72 4.45 -2.89 -26.48
C ASP A 72 3.65 -3.80 -25.55
N GLU A 73 4.31 -4.46 -24.59
CA GLU A 73 3.66 -5.29 -23.56
C GLU A 73 3.02 -4.46 -22.44
N THR A 74 3.43 -3.20 -22.30
CA THR A 74 3.01 -2.31 -21.21
C THR A 74 2.15 -1.12 -21.65
N VAL A 75 2.00 -0.86 -22.95
CA VAL A 75 1.27 0.33 -23.48
C VAL A 75 -0.16 0.51 -22.96
N GLN A 76 -0.83 -0.56 -22.54
CA GLN A 76 -2.21 -0.49 -22.03
C GLN A 76 -2.29 -0.18 -20.52
N ILE A 77 -1.15 -0.26 -19.81
CA ILE A 77 -1.10 -0.23 -18.34
C ILE A 77 -0.18 0.89 -17.86
N LEU A 78 0.96 1.07 -18.53
CA LEU A 78 1.93 2.09 -18.20
C LEU A 78 1.91 3.19 -19.27
N THR A 79 1.89 4.43 -18.81
CA THR A 79 2.25 5.57 -19.64
C THR A 79 3.74 5.53 -20.00
N VAL A 80 4.13 6.24 -21.05
CA VAL A 80 5.55 6.37 -21.45
C VAL A 80 6.40 6.90 -20.29
N GLU A 81 5.88 7.88 -19.54
CA GLU A 81 6.59 8.43 -18.38
C GLU A 81 6.80 7.37 -17.29
N GLN A 82 5.76 6.62 -16.93
CA GLN A 82 5.89 5.53 -15.95
C GLN A 82 6.85 4.44 -16.42
N PHE A 83 6.86 4.13 -17.72
CA PHE A 83 7.82 3.18 -18.29
C PHE A 83 9.25 3.69 -18.10
N THR A 84 9.53 4.93 -18.50
CA THR A 84 10.87 5.54 -18.37
C THR A 84 11.31 5.67 -16.92
N LEU A 85 10.39 5.95 -15.99
CA LEU A 85 10.69 6.00 -14.56
C LEU A 85 10.99 4.62 -13.96
N THR A 86 10.44 3.56 -14.56
CA THR A 86 10.65 2.18 -14.09
C THR A 86 11.89 1.55 -14.72
N ASP A 87 12.18 1.83 -15.99
CA ASP A 87 13.42 1.46 -16.69
C ASP A 87 14.61 2.31 -16.19
N ALA A 88 15.07 1.99 -14.98
CA ALA A 88 16.09 2.74 -14.26
C ALA A 88 17.46 2.68 -14.94
N ASN A 89 17.75 1.59 -15.66
CA ASN A 89 19.00 1.45 -16.40
C ASN A 89 18.93 1.98 -17.85
N HIS A 90 17.74 2.39 -18.31
CA HIS A 90 17.46 2.98 -19.61
C HIS A 90 17.84 2.07 -20.80
N ASN A 91 17.64 0.76 -20.69
CA ASN A 91 17.90 -0.18 -21.77
C ASN A 91 16.69 -0.41 -22.69
N GLY A 92 15.57 0.27 -22.45
CA GLY A 92 14.33 0.17 -23.21
C GLY A 92 13.45 -1.02 -22.79
N ARG A 93 13.74 -1.66 -21.66
CA ARG A 93 13.03 -2.83 -21.12
C ARG A 93 12.98 -2.74 -19.60
N ILE A 94 11.84 -3.11 -19.02
CA ILE A 94 11.71 -3.20 -17.57
C ILE A 94 12.01 -4.62 -17.15
N SER A 95 13.11 -4.84 -16.44
CA SER A 95 13.38 -6.14 -15.81
C SER A 95 12.43 -6.42 -14.65
N ARG A 96 12.30 -7.70 -14.26
CA ARG A 96 11.54 -8.09 -13.06
C ARG A 96 12.00 -7.32 -11.82
N SER A 97 13.31 -7.11 -11.65
CA SER A 97 13.84 -6.38 -10.49
C SER A 97 13.39 -4.93 -10.48
N GLU A 98 13.48 -4.24 -11.62
CA GLU A 98 13.07 -2.85 -11.76
C GLU A 98 11.57 -2.66 -11.52
N PHE A 99 10.77 -3.55 -12.10
CA PHE A 99 9.33 -3.60 -11.85
C PHE A 99 9.04 -3.74 -10.35
N MET A 100 9.61 -4.77 -9.71
CA MET A 100 9.37 -5.04 -8.28
C MET A 100 9.86 -3.88 -7.40
N GLN A 101 11.01 -3.28 -7.70
CA GLN A 101 11.51 -2.12 -6.96
C GLN A 101 10.54 -0.94 -7.05
N ARG A 102 10.00 -0.65 -8.25
CA ARG A 102 9.05 0.45 -8.44
C ARG A 102 7.76 0.22 -7.68
N VAL A 103 7.14 -0.95 -7.83
CA VAL A 103 5.86 -1.24 -7.17
C VAL A 103 6.00 -1.32 -5.65
N MET A 104 7.11 -1.85 -5.12
CA MET A 104 7.35 -1.86 -3.67
C MET A 104 7.63 -0.47 -3.12
N ALA A 105 8.25 0.43 -3.90
CA ALA A 105 8.37 1.83 -3.52
C ALA A 105 6.99 2.53 -3.47
N ASP A 106 6.09 2.20 -4.42
CA ASP A 106 4.71 2.67 -4.39
C ASP A 106 3.96 2.13 -3.17
N PHE A 107 4.15 0.85 -2.81
CA PHE A 107 3.59 0.27 -1.57
C PHE A 107 4.00 1.09 -0.33
N VAL A 108 5.30 1.34 -0.16
CA VAL A 108 5.81 2.11 0.99
C VAL A 108 5.28 3.56 0.99
N THR A 109 5.00 4.11 -0.19
CA THR A 109 4.44 5.45 -0.31
C THR A 109 2.95 5.48 0.05
N ALA A 110 2.22 4.41 -0.29
CA ALA A 110 0.80 4.24 0.00
C ALA A 110 0.54 3.83 1.46
N ASP A 111 1.47 3.11 2.10
CA ASP A 111 1.47 2.74 3.52
C ASP A 111 1.78 3.98 4.40
N HIS A 112 0.78 4.86 4.53
CA HIS A 112 0.93 6.17 5.15
C HIS A 112 1.16 6.10 6.67
N ASP A 113 0.56 5.13 7.36
CA ASP A 113 0.72 4.90 8.80
C ASP A 113 1.87 3.93 9.14
N ARG A 114 2.48 3.31 8.11
CA ARG A 114 3.67 2.46 8.22
C ARG A 114 3.44 1.23 9.06
N ASP A 115 2.23 0.68 8.98
CA ASP A 115 1.86 -0.54 9.69
C ASP A 115 2.18 -1.81 8.86
N GLY A 116 2.64 -1.64 7.61
CA GLY A 116 3.00 -2.72 6.71
C GLY A 116 1.82 -3.28 5.90
N SER A 117 0.69 -2.57 5.88
CA SER A 117 -0.53 -2.94 5.17
C SER A 117 -1.16 -1.75 4.45
N LEU A 118 -1.91 -2.02 3.39
CA LEU A 118 -2.70 -1.01 2.68
C LEU A 118 -4.18 -1.17 3.05
N HIS A 119 -4.84 -0.06 3.41
CA HIS A 119 -6.25 0.01 3.85
C HIS A 119 -7.06 1.10 3.13
#